data_AF-A0AAE1JCM3-F1
#
_entry.id   AF-A0AAE1JCM3-F1
#
_cell.length_a   1.000
_cell.length_b   1.000
_cell.length_c   1.000
_cell.angle_alpha   90.00
_cell.angle_beta   90.00
_cell.angle_gamma   90.00
#
_symmetry.space_group_name_H-M   'P 1'
#
loop_
_entity.id
_entity.type
_entity.pdbx_description
1 polymer ?
#
loop_
_entity_poly.entity_id
_entity_poly.type
_entity_poly.pdbx_seq_one_letter_code
_entity_poly.pdbx_strand_id
1 'polypeptide(L)'
;MSDTAPDIGFVESSEDPRSIYTSWHTRRRGTTHWKALVLRIESSALRIGHLFTHAENINLLHVDCATDILLPSNFPFNSPGAIKYSSLGKVRSLLCSYRNNYMSFVDSYFALYQPVHPIIDPARFIDEINCFWNDPSDIDVSWLSSFLMVLALGCFAETRDATSTIELCLAAEACMAKTPFMVRPSMSVMRALCLMVLAKQLANGSCWSFDASWTLLGIIVRLAVCIGLHRPPLAAPVEDNAMTQSDWQDSQILWITIVYFCIQTAAITGMPSLLSSDDILQRDKTQDAHLSHIEELGPWLSLSDSFPTICKIIARVNSSTEKPSYDEILGHNADMRRLMATTLEHPGCRGPLRAVLDIFFRRILMVLHRCHALRPNAPTLHPVSYWASLECSLAILVHHRDFCEHMGNPDNRDLLGRMYKLDFFAAALTAAIHLLLVDAPLADGFSIPPRQTILETLETCTEIWGRDEERSICFRAGHRSLTQILSMLSHMDNTSHHEVPRS
;
A
#
# COMPACT_ATOMS: atom_id res chain seq x y z
N MET A 1 6.88 8.89 65.01
CA MET A 1 6.57 9.76 63.86
C MET A 1 6.79 8.93 62.63
N SER A 2 5.71 8.42 62.03
CA SER A 2 5.77 7.66 60.77
C SER A 2 5.60 8.64 59.61
N ASP A 3 6.68 8.90 58.89
CA ASP A 3 6.63 9.57 57.59
C ASP A 3 6.19 8.55 56.54
N THR A 4 4.87 8.38 56.39
CA THR A 4 4.29 7.82 55.17
C THR A 4 3.84 9.01 54.33
N ALA A 5 4.71 9.47 53.43
CA ALA A 5 4.28 10.35 52.35
C ALA A 5 3.15 9.64 51.57
N PRO A 6 2.03 10.32 51.27
CA PRO A 6 0.99 9.72 50.45
C PRO A 6 1.58 9.45 49.06
N ASP A 7 1.43 8.22 48.57
CA ASP A 7 1.79 7.81 47.22
C ASP A 7 0.86 8.57 46.25
N ILE A 8 1.30 9.75 45.81
CA ILE A 8 0.59 10.53 44.79
C ILE A 8 0.83 9.80 43.47
N GLY A 9 0.00 8.79 43.20
CA GLY A 9 0.03 8.06 41.93
C GLY A 9 -0.07 9.03 40.76
N PHE A 10 0.73 8.78 39.71
CA PHE A 10 0.62 9.53 38.47
C PHE A 10 -0.81 9.37 37.91
N VAL A 11 -1.49 10.49 37.66
CA VAL A 11 -2.77 10.51 36.95
C VAL A 11 -2.47 10.59 35.46
N GLU A 12 -2.89 9.58 34.69
CA GLU A 12 -2.85 9.66 33.22
C GLU A 12 -3.82 10.76 32.76
N SER A 13 -3.29 11.90 32.32
CA SER A 13 -4.06 12.89 31.59
C SER A 13 -4.14 12.46 30.12
N SER A 14 -5.35 12.21 29.61
CA SER A 14 -5.55 12.04 28.17
C SER A 14 -5.31 13.37 27.45
N GLU A 15 -4.50 13.36 26.39
CA GLU A 15 -4.33 14.53 25.54
C GLU A 15 -5.68 14.96 24.93
N ASP A 16 -5.93 16.27 24.81
CA ASP A 16 -7.20 16.80 24.29
C ASP A 16 -7.46 16.23 22.88
N PRO A 17 -8.57 15.51 22.64
CA PRO A 17 -8.91 14.97 21.32
C PRO A 17 -8.88 16.01 20.20
N ARG A 18 -9.19 17.29 20.50
CA ARG A 18 -9.10 18.39 19.52
C ARG A 18 -7.66 18.72 19.15
N SER A 19 -6.72 18.62 20.08
CA SER A 19 -5.29 18.83 19.83
C SER A 19 -4.72 17.72 18.92
N ILE A 20 -5.05 16.46 19.23
CA ILE A 20 -4.65 15.30 18.43
C ILE A 20 -5.22 15.41 17.01
N TYR A 21 -6.51 15.72 16.91
CA TYR A 21 -7.21 15.97 15.64
C TYR A 21 -6.50 17.06 14.84
N THR A 22 -6.25 18.22 15.44
CA THR A 22 -5.64 19.37 14.77
C THR A 22 -4.25 19.02 14.26
N SER A 23 -3.43 18.36 15.07
CA SER A 23 -2.07 17.95 14.70
C SER A 23 -2.06 16.93 13.56
N TRP A 24 -3.02 16.00 13.54
CA TRP A 24 -3.14 15.05 12.44
C TRP A 24 -3.67 15.70 11.16
N HIS A 25 -4.69 16.55 11.26
CA HIS A 25 -5.30 17.24 10.12
C HIS A 25 -4.39 18.27 9.45
N THR A 26 -3.50 18.90 10.21
CA THR A 26 -2.56 19.92 9.72
C THR A 26 -1.29 19.33 9.13
N ARG A 27 -1.14 17.99 9.11
CA ARG A 27 -0.03 17.32 8.43
C ARG A 27 0.12 17.83 7.00
N ARG A 28 1.36 18.15 6.61
CA ARG A 28 1.66 18.47 5.21
C ARG A 28 1.39 17.25 4.35
N ARG A 29 0.42 17.38 3.44
CA ARG A 29 0.09 16.40 2.41
C ARG A 29 0.41 17.01 1.06
N GLY A 30 1.18 16.30 0.26
CA GLY A 30 1.42 16.61 -1.14
C GLY A 30 0.17 16.47 -2.00
N THR A 31 0.26 16.94 -3.24
CA THR A 31 -0.85 16.96 -4.22
C THR A 31 -1.32 15.56 -4.63
N THR A 32 -0.51 14.55 -4.31
CA THR A 32 -0.74 13.12 -4.55
C THR A 32 -1.79 12.50 -3.64
N HIS A 33 -2.03 13.07 -2.46
CA HIS A 33 -3.06 12.60 -1.51
C HIS A 33 -4.49 12.73 -2.07
N TRP A 34 -5.39 11.80 -1.73
CA TRP A 34 -6.79 11.80 -2.22
C TRP A 34 -7.58 13.06 -1.86
N LYS A 35 -7.23 13.75 -0.76
CA LYS A 35 -7.88 15.02 -0.34
C LYS A 35 -7.86 16.07 -1.46
N ALA A 36 -6.81 16.09 -2.30
CA ALA A 36 -6.75 17.00 -3.44
C ALA A 36 -7.83 16.69 -4.50
N LEU A 37 -8.26 15.44 -4.65
CA LEU A 37 -9.39 15.07 -5.54
C LEU A 37 -10.72 15.46 -4.92
N VAL A 38 -10.90 15.24 -3.62
CA VAL A 38 -12.11 15.65 -2.88
C VAL A 38 -12.37 17.15 -3.04
N LEU A 39 -11.35 18.00 -2.86
CA LEU A 39 -11.47 19.44 -3.08
C LEU A 39 -11.83 19.81 -4.53
N ARG A 40 -11.36 19.01 -5.51
CA ARG A 40 -11.71 19.19 -6.92
C ARG A 40 -13.16 18.81 -7.20
N ILE A 41 -13.65 17.74 -6.61
CA ILE A 41 -15.05 17.31 -6.70
C ILE A 41 -15.94 18.38 -6.08
N GLU A 42 -15.61 18.87 -4.89
CA GLU A 42 -16.33 19.97 -4.23
C GLU A 42 -16.43 21.20 -5.15
N SER A 43 -15.30 21.63 -5.74
CA SER A 43 -15.30 22.75 -6.69
C SER A 43 -16.09 22.48 -7.98
N SER A 44 -16.26 21.21 -8.37
CA SER A 44 -16.99 20.83 -9.57
C SER A 44 -18.48 20.72 -9.29
N ALA A 45 -18.86 20.13 -8.16
CA ALA A 45 -20.22 20.09 -7.63
C ALA A 45 -20.82 21.49 -7.51
N LEU A 46 -20.08 22.44 -6.91
CA LEU A 46 -20.54 23.83 -6.77
C LEU A 46 -20.82 24.49 -8.13
N ARG A 47 -20.04 24.17 -9.18
CA ARG A 47 -20.24 24.72 -10.52
C ARG A 47 -21.50 24.20 -11.21
N ILE A 48 -21.95 23.01 -10.85
CA ILE A 48 -23.19 22.40 -11.36
C ILE A 48 -24.37 22.60 -10.40
N GLY A 49 -24.23 23.46 -9.37
CA GLY A 49 -25.32 23.79 -8.44
C GLY A 49 -25.58 22.76 -7.35
N HIS A 50 -24.65 21.83 -7.11
CA HIS A 50 -24.75 20.82 -6.07
C HIS A 50 -23.79 21.11 -4.89
N LEU A 51 -24.17 20.67 -3.69
CA LEU A 51 -23.29 20.66 -2.52
C LEU A 51 -22.69 19.26 -2.38
N PHE A 52 -21.38 19.18 -2.24
CA PHE A 52 -20.67 17.94 -1.93
C PHE A 52 -19.95 18.08 -0.59
N THR A 53 -20.07 17.09 0.29
CA THR A 53 -19.41 17.11 1.59
C THR A 53 -18.82 15.74 1.89
N HIS A 54 -17.49 15.66 1.90
CA HIS A 54 -16.78 14.46 2.31
C HIS A 54 -16.81 14.34 3.83
N ALA A 55 -17.57 13.35 4.34
CA ALA A 55 -17.70 12.99 5.76
C ALA A 55 -18.05 14.17 6.69
N GLU A 56 -19.31 14.25 7.12
CA GLU A 56 -19.88 15.38 7.89
C GLU A 56 -19.25 15.63 9.28
N ASN A 57 -18.36 14.76 9.78
CA ASN A 57 -17.78 14.95 11.11
C ASN A 57 -16.44 14.20 11.29
N ILE A 58 -15.35 14.77 10.78
CA ILE A 58 -14.02 14.15 10.96
C ILE A 58 -13.58 14.14 12.45
N ASN A 59 -14.20 14.97 13.30
CA ASN A 59 -13.99 14.94 14.75
C ASN A 59 -14.47 13.61 15.38
N LEU A 60 -15.56 13.02 14.91
CA LEU A 60 -16.06 11.70 15.38
C LEU A 60 -15.17 10.55 14.87
N LEU A 61 -14.60 10.70 13.67
CA LEU A 61 -13.67 9.75 13.05
C LEU A 61 -12.39 9.50 13.87
N HIS A 62 -11.98 10.47 14.70
CA HIS A 62 -10.75 10.42 15.48
C HIS A 62 -10.89 9.72 16.85
N VAL A 63 -12.10 9.71 17.43
CA VAL A 63 -12.34 9.16 18.79
C VAL A 63 -12.54 7.64 18.75
N ASP A 64 -13.21 7.12 17.72
CA ASP A 64 -13.52 5.68 17.59
C ASP A 64 -12.58 4.93 16.61
N CYS A 65 -11.47 5.53 16.16
CA CYS A 65 -10.60 4.87 15.17
C CYS A 65 -9.90 3.61 15.72
N ALA A 66 -9.81 3.45 17.04
CA ALA A 66 -9.18 2.30 17.67
C ALA A 66 -10.07 1.05 17.67
N THR A 67 -11.39 1.17 17.43
CA THR A 67 -12.34 0.05 17.50
C THR A 67 -12.65 -0.60 16.15
N ASP A 68 -12.31 0.09 15.04
CA ASP A 68 -12.72 -0.27 13.66
C ASP A 68 -11.61 -0.93 12.83
N ILE A 69 -10.58 -1.42 13.50
CA ILE A 69 -9.34 -1.83 12.86
C ILE A 69 -8.95 -3.22 13.37
N LEU A 70 -8.64 -4.14 12.44
CA LEU A 70 -8.31 -5.53 12.78
C LEU A 70 -7.05 -5.62 13.66
N LEU A 71 -5.98 -4.91 13.30
CA LEU A 71 -4.75 -4.83 14.09
C LEU A 71 -4.67 -3.50 14.86
N PRO A 72 -4.16 -3.47 16.10
CA PRO A 72 -4.01 -2.25 16.88
C PRO A 72 -3.29 -1.12 16.12
N SER A 73 -3.69 0.13 16.35
CA SER A 73 -3.16 1.29 15.63
C SER A 73 -1.63 1.40 15.69
N ASN A 74 -1.03 1.09 16.85
CA ASN A 74 0.41 1.14 17.07
C ASN A 74 1.17 -0.12 16.62
N PHE A 75 0.48 -1.20 16.21
CA PHE A 75 1.13 -2.41 15.71
C PHE A 75 2.17 -2.06 14.63
N PRO A 76 3.41 -2.59 14.70
CA PRO A 76 3.88 -3.64 15.60
C PRO A 76 4.65 -3.14 16.84
N PHE A 77 4.31 -1.98 17.37
CA PHE A 77 4.99 -1.40 18.53
C PHE A 77 4.02 -1.11 19.68
N ASN A 78 4.17 -1.84 20.77
CA ASN A 78 3.43 -1.62 22.02
C ASN A 78 1.90 -1.86 21.89
N SER A 79 1.51 -2.89 21.16
CA SER A 79 0.13 -3.37 21.13
C SER A 79 -0.26 -3.94 22.50
N PRO A 80 -1.37 -3.50 23.12
CA PRO A 80 -1.76 -3.97 24.46
C PRO A 80 -1.87 -5.49 24.59
N GLY A 81 -2.35 -6.18 23.54
CA GLY A 81 -2.49 -7.63 23.53
C GLY A 81 -1.17 -8.41 23.39
N ALA A 82 -0.08 -7.78 22.96
CA ALA A 82 1.22 -8.44 22.80
C ALA A 82 1.82 -8.88 24.15
N ILE A 83 1.44 -8.22 25.25
CA ILE A 83 1.90 -8.58 26.60
C ILE A 83 1.51 -10.01 27.00
N LYS A 84 0.41 -10.55 26.42
CA LYS A 84 0.01 -11.95 26.58
C LYS A 84 1.14 -12.89 26.18
N TYR A 85 1.95 -12.54 25.19
CA TYR A 85 3.04 -13.32 24.61
C TYR A 85 4.43 -12.91 25.10
N SER A 86 4.50 -12.23 26.23
CA SER A 86 5.75 -11.78 26.86
C SER A 86 6.73 -12.92 27.23
N SER A 87 6.33 -14.19 27.23
CA SER A 87 7.24 -15.33 27.43
C SER A 87 7.25 -16.27 26.22
N LEU A 88 8.43 -16.81 25.89
CA LEU A 88 8.59 -17.77 24.77
C LEU A 88 7.78 -19.05 24.98
N GLY A 89 7.54 -19.46 26.23
CA GLY A 89 6.67 -20.60 26.54
C GLY A 89 5.22 -20.39 26.09
N LYS A 90 4.68 -19.17 26.21
CA LYS A 90 3.33 -18.86 25.73
C LYS A 90 3.28 -18.79 24.21
N VAL A 91 4.30 -18.24 23.57
CA VAL A 91 4.44 -18.25 22.10
C VAL A 91 4.48 -19.69 21.58
N ARG A 92 5.26 -20.56 22.22
CA ARG A 92 5.34 -21.98 21.88
C ARG A 92 4.00 -22.69 22.07
N SER A 93 3.30 -22.42 23.18
CA SER A 93 1.95 -22.96 23.41
C SER A 93 0.97 -22.55 22.30
N LEU A 94 1.05 -21.30 21.83
CA LEU A 94 0.25 -20.83 20.70
C LEU A 94 0.60 -21.59 19.42
N LEU A 95 1.88 -21.71 19.07
CA LEU A 95 2.32 -22.46 17.89
C LEU A 95 1.88 -23.94 17.94
N CYS A 96 1.96 -24.58 19.10
CA CYS A 96 1.47 -25.95 19.30
C CYS A 96 -0.04 -26.07 19.02
N SER A 97 -0.84 -25.03 19.26
CA SER A 97 -2.28 -25.06 18.94
C SER A 97 -2.55 -25.11 17.43
N TYR A 98 -1.60 -24.61 16.62
CA TYR A 98 -1.66 -24.66 15.15
C TYR A 98 -0.86 -25.83 14.54
N ARG A 99 -0.40 -26.80 15.34
CA ARG A 99 0.45 -27.91 14.90
C ARG A 99 -0.12 -28.73 13.75
N ASN A 100 -1.44 -28.82 13.63
CA ASN A 100 -2.09 -29.58 12.55
C ASN A 100 -2.32 -28.76 11.28
N ASN A 101 -2.28 -27.42 11.37
CA ASN A 101 -2.68 -26.52 10.28
C ASN A 101 -1.54 -25.61 9.80
N TYR A 102 -0.38 -25.59 10.49
CA TYR A 102 0.70 -24.63 10.21
C TYR A 102 1.17 -24.69 8.75
N MET A 103 1.27 -25.89 8.18
CA MET A 103 1.73 -26.06 6.80
C MET A 103 0.71 -25.49 5.81
N SER A 104 -0.58 -25.73 6.05
CA SER A 104 -1.66 -25.16 5.22
C SER A 104 -1.65 -23.63 5.25
N PHE A 105 -1.36 -23.02 6.41
CA PHE A 105 -1.19 -21.58 6.50
C PHE A 105 0.06 -21.09 5.75
N VAL A 106 1.18 -21.80 5.86
CA VAL A 106 2.42 -21.48 5.11
C VAL A 106 2.16 -21.56 3.60
N ASP A 107 1.52 -22.62 3.13
CA ASP A 107 1.15 -22.82 1.73
C ASP A 107 0.21 -21.71 1.24
N SER A 108 -0.78 -21.32 2.04
CA SER A 108 -1.69 -20.22 1.73
C SER A 108 -0.98 -18.87 1.63
N TYR A 109 0.02 -18.62 2.50
CA TYR A 109 0.87 -17.42 2.39
C TYR A 109 1.71 -17.44 1.11
N PHE A 110 2.36 -18.57 0.82
CA PHE A 110 3.19 -18.73 -0.38
C PHE A 110 2.40 -18.69 -1.68
N ALA A 111 1.14 -19.13 -1.69
CA ALA A 111 0.29 -19.07 -2.86
C ALA A 111 -0.22 -17.64 -3.14
N LEU A 112 -0.56 -16.88 -2.09
CA LEU A 112 -1.26 -15.61 -2.26
C LEU A 112 -0.34 -14.38 -2.24
N TYR A 113 0.54 -14.29 -1.25
CA TYR A 113 1.28 -13.05 -0.98
C TYR A 113 2.71 -13.07 -1.51
N GLN A 114 3.41 -14.19 -1.35
CA GLN A 114 4.80 -14.33 -1.76
C GLN A 114 5.04 -14.04 -3.27
N PRO A 115 4.17 -14.45 -4.22
CA PRO A 115 4.40 -14.19 -5.65
C PRO A 115 4.28 -12.70 -6.00
N VAL A 116 3.58 -11.93 -5.17
CA VAL A 116 3.33 -10.50 -5.37
C VAL A 116 4.09 -9.61 -4.41
N HIS A 117 4.77 -10.15 -3.38
CA HIS A 117 5.69 -9.45 -2.48
C HIS A 117 6.75 -10.45 -2.02
N PRO A 118 7.88 -10.57 -2.73
CA PRO A 118 8.89 -11.58 -2.45
C PRO A 118 9.69 -11.23 -1.20
N ILE A 119 9.18 -11.59 -0.03
CA ILE A 119 9.78 -11.26 1.28
C ILE A 119 10.58 -12.45 1.83
N ILE A 120 10.09 -13.67 1.65
CA ILE A 120 10.67 -14.90 2.18
C ILE A 120 11.30 -15.72 1.04
N ASP A 121 12.38 -16.45 1.30
CA ASP A 121 12.82 -17.54 0.41
C ASP A 121 12.02 -18.80 0.81
N PRO A 122 11.09 -19.30 -0.03
CA PRO A 122 10.24 -20.42 0.35
C PRO A 122 11.02 -21.69 0.69
N ALA A 123 12.08 -22.02 -0.05
CA ALA A 123 12.81 -23.26 0.15
C ALA A 123 13.54 -23.25 1.49
N ARG A 124 14.32 -22.19 1.73
CA ARG A 124 15.03 -21.98 2.99
C ARG A 124 14.08 -21.93 4.19
N PHE A 125 12.92 -21.28 4.03
CA PHE A 125 11.98 -21.13 5.12
C PHE A 125 11.30 -22.45 5.52
N ILE A 126 11.00 -23.32 4.55
CA ILE A 126 10.50 -24.67 4.86
C ILE A 126 11.54 -25.48 5.63
N ASP A 127 12.81 -25.41 5.25
CA ASP A 127 13.89 -26.08 5.97
C ASP A 127 14.03 -25.57 7.41
N GLU A 128 13.96 -24.25 7.61
CA GLU A 128 13.97 -23.62 8.94
C GLU A 128 12.75 -24.07 9.79
N ILE A 129 11.56 -24.18 9.19
CA ILE A 129 10.35 -24.70 9.86
C ILE A 129 10.55 -26.16 10.29
N ASN A 130 11.11 -27.00 9.43
CA ASN A 130 11.37 -28.40 9.75
C ASN A 130 12.36 -28.54 10.91
N CYS A 131 13.44 -27.74 10.89
CA CYS A 131 14.41 -27.67 11.99
C CYS A 131 13.75 -27.26 13.31
N PHE A 132 12.94 -26.19 13.30
CA PHE A 132 12.22 -25.72 14.49
C PHE A 132 11.34 -26.81 15.14
N TRP A 133 10.66 -27.61 14.31
CA TRP A 133 9.77 -28.66 14.81
C TRP A 133 10.50 -29.93 15.26
N ASN A 134 11.73 -30.16 14.79
CA ASN A 134 12.56 -31.28 15.19
C ASN A 134 13.37 -30.98 16.47
N ASP A 135 13.96 -29.78 16.56
CA ASP A 135 14.73 -29.34 17.72
C ASP A 135 14.36 -27.90 18.14
N PRO A 136 13.41 -27.75 19.07
CA PRO A 136 12.95 -26.45 19.55
C PRO A 136 13.81 -25.92 20.71
N SER A 137 15.04 -26.41 20.93
CA SER A 137 15.92 -25.98 22.03
C SER A 137 16.76 -24.74 21.70
N ASP A 138 17.04 -24.48 20.42
CA ASP A 138 17.77 -23.31 19.93
C ASP A 138 16.88 -22.49 18.97
N ILE A 139 16.10 -21.56 19.53
CA ILE A 139 15.11 -20.79 18.76
C ILE A 139 15.65 -19.38 18.50
N ASP A 140 15.92 -19.06 17.23
CA ASP A 140 16.09 -17.67 16.81
C ASP A 140 14.76 -16.92 16.93
N VAL A 141 14.67 -16.01 17.90
CA VAL A 141 13.47 -15.21 18.17
C VAL A 141 13.15 -14.24 17.03
N SER A 142 14.16 -13.80 16.27
CA SER A 142 13.96 -12.96 15.09
C SER A 142 13.26 -13.74 13.98
N TRP A 143 13.72 -14.94 13.67
CA TRP A 143 13.06 -15.85 12.74
C TRP A 143 11.66 -16.25 13.21
N LEU A 144 11.50 -16.55 14.50
CA LEU A 144 10.19 -16.91 15.09
C LEU A 144 9.13 -15.82 14.84
N SER A 145 9.53 -14.55 14.90
CA SER A 145 8.66 -13.42 14.57
C SER A 145 8.21 -13.49 13.10
N SER A 146 9.11 -13.78 12.16
CA SER A 146 8.75 -13.99 10.75
C SER A 146 7.82 -15.19 10.57
N PHE A 147 8.07 -16.30 11.25
CA PHE A 147 7.22 -17.50 11.18
C PHE A 147 5.80 -17.23 11.66
N LEU A 148 5.65 -16.55 12.80
CA LEU A 148 4.34 -16.15 13.30
C LEU A 148 3.60 -15.21 12.34
N MET A 149 4.32 -14.30 11.66
CA MET A 149 3.71 -13.43 10.64
C MET A 149 3.27 -14.19 9.39
N VAL A 150 4.07 -15.16 8.91
CA VAL A 150 3.69 -16.04 7.80
C VAL A 150 2.44 -16.83 8.17
N LEU A 151 2.38 -17.40 9.39
CA LEU A 151 1.19 -18.08 9.88
C LEU A 151 0.00 -17.14 10.00
N ALA A 152 0.18 -15.90 10.45
CA ALA A 152 -0.92 -14.93 10.57
C ALA A 152 -1.54 -14.60 9.21
N LEU A 153 -0.69 -14.24 8.24
CA LEU A 153 -1.14 -13.91 6.88
C LEU A 153 -1.75 -15.13 6.18
N GLY A 154 -1.14 -16.30 6.34
CA GLY A 154 -1.62 -17.58 5.84
C GLY A 154 -2.97 -18.01 6.42
N CYS A 155 -3.10 -17.93 7.75
CA CYS A 155 -4.35 -18.17 8.47
C CYS A 155 -5.45 -17.24 7.95
N PHE A 156 -5.14 -15.95 7.75
CA PHE A 156 -6.09 -15.00 7.20
C PHE A 156 -6.46 -15.33 5.75
N ALA A 157 -5.52 -15.78 4.93
CA ALA A 157 -5.77 -16.18 3.55
C ALA A 157 -6.70 -17.41 3.49
N GLU A 158 -6.43 -18.41 4.32
CA GLU A 158 -7.14 -19.69 4.29
C GLU A 158 -8.52 -19.62 4.95
N THR A 159 -8.59 -19.05 6.15
CA THR A 159 -9.77 -19.19 7.03
C THR A 159 -10.60 -17.92 7.13
N ARG A 160 -10.02 -16.76 6.76
CA ARG A 160 -10.55 -15.42 7.06
C ARG A 160 -10.78 -15.15 8.56
N ASP A 161 -10.20 -15.96 9.45
CA ASP A 161 -10.35 -15.80 10.89
C ASP A 161 -9.52 -14.63 11.43
N ALA A 162 -10.22 -13.53 11.69
CA ALA A 162 -9.71 -12.33 12.31
C ALA A 162 -9.01 -12.61 13.66
N THR A 163 -9.62 -13.41 14.52
CA THR A 163 -9.16 -13.58 15.91
C THR A 163 -7.83 -14.31 15.95
N SER A 164 -7.72 -15.45 15.26
CA SER A 164 -6.47 -16.20 15.16
C SER A 164 -5.35 -15.40 14.48
N THR A 165 -5.69 -14.66 13.42
CA THR A 165 -4.74 -13.79 12.71
C THR A 165 -4.15 -12.72 13.63
N ILE A 166 -5.00 -12.01 14.38
CA ILE A 166 -4.56 -10.98 15.35
C ILE A 166 -3.68 -11.61 16.42
N GLU A 167 -4.08 -12.78 16.93
CA GLU A 167 -3.34 -13.47 17.97
C GLU A 167 -1.90 -13.81 17.54
N LEU A 168 -1.74 -14.33 16.32
CA LEU A 168 -0.45 -14.63 15.70
C LEU A 168 0.38 -13.35 15.46
N CYS A 169 -0.24 -12.27 14.96
CA CYS A 169 0.43 -10.97 14.80
C CYS A 169 0.96 -10.42 16.12
N LEU A 170 0.15 -10.46 17.19
CA LEU A 170 0.54 -9.97 18.52
C LEU A 170 1.67 -10.82 19.14
N ALA A 171 1.68 -12.13 18.88
CA ALA A 171 2.78 -12.99 19.27
C ALA A 171 4.06 -12.65 18.49
N ALA A 172 3.96 -12.38 17.18
CA ALA A 172 5.09 -11.97 16.36
C ALA A 172 5.71 -10.65 16.84
N GLU A 173 4.87 -9.67 17.20
CA GLU A 173 5.29 -8.41 17.82
C GLU A 173 6.02 -8.66 19.15
N ALA A 174 5.48 -9.52 20.03
CA ALA A 174 6.12 -9.84 21.31
C ALA A 174 7.48 -10.53 21.13
N CYS A 175 7.65 -11.36 20.09
CA CYS A 175 8.95 -11.90 19.69
C CYS A 175 9.88 -10.78 19.21
N MET A 176 9.42 -9.91 18.32
CA MET A 176 10.23 -8.81 17.79
C MET A 176 10.75 -7.88 18.90
N ALA A 177 9.92 -7.56 19.89
CA ALA A 177 10.28 -6.73 21.04
C ALA A 177 11.42 -7.32 21.90
N LYS A 178 11.71 -8.62 21.78
CA LYS A 178 12.82 -9.30 22.47
C LYS A 178 14.14 -9.25 21.70
N THR A 179 14.11 -8.79 20.45
CA THR A 179 15.29 -8.73 19.60
C THR A 179 15.97 -7.36 19.73
N PRO A 180 17.30 -7.27 19.59
CA PRO A 180 18.02 -6.00 19.61
C PRO A 180 17.91 -5.25 18.26
N PHE A 181 16.75 -5.29 17.60
CA PHE A 181 16.58 -4.84 16.20
C PHE A 181 16.97 -3.38 15.95
N MET A 182 16.85 -2.52 16.95
CA MET A 182 17.23 -1.11 16.85
C MET A 182 18.75 -0.89 16.77
N VAL A 183 19.55 -1.88 17.21
CA VAL A 183 21.02 -1.80 17.26
C VAL A 183 21.66 -2.77 16.27
N ARG A 184 21.09 -3.98 16.14
CA ARG A 184 21.61 -5.06 15.31
C ARG A 184 20.45 -5.78 14.60
N PRO A 185 19.82 -5.16 13.59
CA PRO A 185 18.76 -5.82 12.84
C PRO A 185 19.36 -6.96 12.01
N SER A 186 18.70 -8.13 12.04
CA SER A 186 19.02 -9.27 11.19
C SER A 186 18.13 -9.30 9.94
N MET A 187 18.46 -10.12 8.95
CA MET A 187 17.56 -10.34 7.81
C MET A 187 16.19 -10.87 8.23
N SER A 188 16.11 -11.73 9.24
CA SER A 188 14.84 -12.21 9.81
C SER A 188 14.01 -11.07 10.39
N VAL A 189 14.63 -10.13 11.12
CA VAL A 189 13.97 -8.90 11.58
C VAL A 189 13.41 -8.09 10.41
N MET A 190 14.21 -7.89 9.36
CA MET A 190 13.80 -7.11 8.19
C MET A 190 12.60 -7.76 7.48
N ARG A 191 12.62 -9.08 7.31
CA ARG A 191 11.50 -9.86 6.76
C ARG A 191 10.26 -9.75 7.63
N ALA A 192 10.38 -9.95 8.95
CA ALA A 192 9.26 -9.80 9.88
C ALA A 192 8.64 -8.40 9.82
N LEU A 193 9.45 -7.35 9.79
CA LEU A 193 8.96 -5.96 9.67
C LEU A 193 8.23 -5.72 8.33
N CYS A 194 8.73 -6.27 7.22
CA CYS A 194 8.05 -6.19 5.93
C CYS A 194 6.71 -6.93 5.94
N LEU A 195 6.65 -8.13 6.54
CA LEU A 195 5.39 -8.87 6.73
C LEU A 195 4.41 -8.10 7.63
N MET A 196 4.91 -7.37 8.63
CA MET A 196 4.08 -6.52 9.49
C MET A 196 3.51 -5.33 8.74
N VAL A 197 4.28 -4.70 7.83
CA VAL A 197 3.75 -3.67 6.90
C VAL A 197 2.65 -4.27 6.03
N LEU A 198 2.91 -5.44 5.43
CA LEU A 198 1.95 -6.15 4.58
C LEU A 198 0.66 -6.45 5.35
N ALA A 199 0.75 -7.04 6.54
CA ALA A 199 -0.39 -7.31 7.40
C ALA A 199 -1.14 -6.02 7.76
N LYS A 200 -0.44 -4.93 8.08
CA LYS A 200 -1.06 -3.65 8.41
C LYS A 200 -1.83 -3.06 7.23
N GLN A 201 -1.31 -3.17 6.00
CA GLN A 201 -1.97 -2.67 4.80
C GLN A 201 -3.17 -3.55 4.38
N LEU A 202 -3.10 -4.87 4.60
CA LEU A 202 -4.18 -5.83 4.30
C LEU A 202 -5.32 -5.82 5.32
N ALA A 203 -4.95 -5.92 6.60
CA ALA A 203 -5.87 -6.04 7.72
C ALA A 203 -6.63 -4.72 7.97
N ASN A 204 -5.95 -3.61 7.71
CA ASN A 204 -6.38 -2.29 8.11
C ASN A 204 -6.42 -1.29 6.95
N GLY A 205 -6.80 -1.62 5.71
CA GLY A 205 -6.70 -0.76 4.50
C GLY A 205 -7.38 0.64 4.50
N SER A 206 -7.57 1.29 5.65
CA SER A 206 -7.98 2.66 5.89
C SER A 206 -6.83 3.67 5.78
N CYS A 207 -7.15 4.97 5.64
CA CYS A 207 -6.12 6.03 5.54
C CYS A 207 -5.14 6.07 6.73
N TRP A 208 -5.57 5.66 7.92
CA TRP A 208 -4.75 5.62 9.14
C TRP A 208 -3.66 4.57 9.09
N SER A 209 -3.95 3.39 8.53
CA SER A 209 -2.95 2.32 8.46
C SER A 209 -1.84 2.66 7.49
N PHE A 210 -2.17 3.28 6.36
CA PHE A 210 -1.17 3.74 5.38
C PHE A 210 -0.32 4.86 5.97
N ASP A 211 -0.91 5.78 6.72
CA ASP A 211 -0.16 6.81 7.45
C ASP A 211 0.81 6.21 8.48
N ALA A 212 0.34 5.25 9.28
CA ALA A 212 1.18 4.59 10.27
C ALA A 212 2.24 3.70 9.60
N SER A 213 1.92 3.08 8.46
CA SER A 213 2.86 2.32 7.64
C SER A 213 3.97 3.21 7.09
N TRP A 214 3.68 4.47 6.74
CA TRP A 214 4.71 5.42 6.30
C TRP A 214 5.78 5.65 7.39
N THR A 215 5.36 5.80 8.65
CA THR A 215 6.29 5.93 9.79
C THR A 215 7.09 4.64 10.03
N LEU A 216 6.42 3.49 10.01
CA LEU A 216 7.05 2.18 10.16
C LEU A 216 8.10 1.93 9.06
N LEU A 217 7.76 2.23 7.80
CA LEU A 217 8.69 2.15 6.67
C LEU A 217 9.89 3.08 6.86
N GLY A 218 9.72 4.25 7.47
CA GLY A 218 10.84 5.13 7.83
C GLY A 218 11.84 4.49 8.80
N ILE A 219 11.37 3.64 9.73
CA ILE A 219 12.24 2.84 10.60
C ILE A 219 12.92 1.74 9.79
N ILE A 220 12.14 0.99 9.00
CA ILE A 220 12.63 -0.13 8.16
C ILE A 220 13.72 0.34 7.20
N VAL A 221 13.54 1.46 6.51
CA VAL A 221 14.55 2.02 5.59
C VAL A 221 15.84 2.33 6.33
N ARG A 222 15.78 2.95 7.52
CA ARG A 222 16.99 3.24 8.30
C ARG A 222 17.70 1.96 8.73
N LEU A 223 16.96 0.95 9.19
CA LEU A 223 17.53 -0.35 9.56
C LEU A 223 18.18 -1.05 8.35
N ALA A 224 17.51 -1.04 7.18
CA ALA A 224 18.02 -1.58 5.93
C ALA A 224 19.31 -0.87 5.47
N VAL A 225 19.35 0.46 5.59
CA VAL A 225 20.53 1.26 5.30
C VAL A 225 21.67 0.94 6.27
N CYS A 226 21.37 0.81 7.57
CA CYS A 226 22.34 0.46 8.61
C CYS A 226 23.07 -0.87 8.33
N ILE A 227 22.40 -1.87 7.75
CA ILE A 227 23.02 -3.17 7.40
C ILE A 227 23.42 -3.27 5.93
N GLY A 228 23.32 -2.18 5.17
CA GLY A 228 23.86 -2.10 3.82
C GLY A 228 23.00 -2.71 2.70
N LEU A 229 21.71 -2.99 2.91
CA LEU A 229 20.85 -3.60 1.86
C LEU A 229 20.74 -2.75 0.59
N HIS A 230 20.85 -1.43 0.74
CA HIS A 230 20.83 -0.43 -0.33
C HIS A 230 22.12 -0.36 -1.16
N ARG A 231 23.13 -1.22 -0.91
CA ARG A 231 24.40 -1.21 -1.62
C ARG A 231 24.69 -2.54 -2.30
N PRO A 232 25.43 -2.54 -3.42
CA PRO A 232 25.97 -3.76 -3.97
C PRO A 232 27.04 -4.36 -3.03
N PRO A 233 27.36 -5.66 -3.17
CA PRO A 233 28.36 -6.28 -2.33
C PRO A 233 29.73 -5.68 -2.69
N LEU A 234 30.61 -5.54 -1.69
CA LEU A 234 31.97 -5.08 -1.93
C LEU A 234 32.71 -6.11 -2.82
N ALA A 235 33.36 -5.63 -3.88
CA ALA A 235 33.98 -6.46 -4.93
C ALA A 235 35.13 -7.37 -4.46
N ALA A 236 35.54 -7.31 -3.19
CA ALA A 236 36.56 -8.16 -2.61
C ALA A 236 36.01 -8.84 -1.35
N PRO A 237 36.06 -10.18 -1.25
CA PRO A 237 35.91 -10.85 0.03
C PRO A 237 37.17 -10.51 0.84
N VAL A 238 37.09 -9.46 1.66
CA VAL A 238 38.25 -9.02 2.47
C VAL A 238 38.47 -9.96 3.66
N GLU A 239 37.51 -10.84 4.00
CA GLU A 239 37.60 -11.73 5.17
C GLU A 239 36.84 -13.06 4.96
N ASP A 240 37.14 -14.05 5.82
CA ASP A 240 36.48 -15.37 5.95
C ASP A 240 34.95 -15.30 6.22
N ASN A 241 34.39 -14.10 6.41
CA ASN A 241 32.97 -13.81 6.65
C ASN A 241 32.25 -13.23 5.41
N ALA A 242 32.73 -13.52 4.20
CA ALA A 242 32.14 -12.98 2.97
C ALA A 242 30.68 -13.45 2.78
N MET A 243 29.78 -12.50 2.51
CA MET A 243 28.39 -12.76 2.17
C MET A 243 28.29 -13.71 0.97
N THR A 244 27.48 -14.75 1.08
CA THR A 244 27.27 -15.67 -0.04
C THR A 244 26.49 -14.96 -1.16
N GLN A 245 26.64 -15.43 -2.41
CA GLN A 245 25.88 -14.88 -3.53
C GLN A 245 24.36 -15.00 -3.32
N SER A 246 23.91 -16.11 -2.71
CA SER A 246 22.49 -16.34 -2.39
C SER A 246 22.00 -15.33 -1.35
N ASP A 247 22.74 -15.11 -0.25
CA ASP A 247 22.34 -14.14 0.78
C ASP A 247 22.33 -12.70 0.24
N TRP A 248 23.21 -12.41 -0.73
CA TRP A 248 23.20 -11.13 -1.41
C TRP A 248 21.95 -10.95 -2.28
N GLN A 249 21.58 -11.96 -3.10
CA GLN A 249 20.39 -11.92 -3.94
C GLN A 249 19.12 -11.70 -3.08
N ASP A 250 19.00 -12.43 -1.98
CA ASP A 250 17.94 -12.27 -0.98
C ASP A 250 17.86 -10.82 -0.45
N SER A 251 19.03 -10.25 -0.12
CA SER A 251 19.14 -8.89 0.40
C SER A 251 18.68 -7.84 -0.62
N GLN A 252 19.01 -8.03 -1.90
CA GLN A 252 18.60 -7.14 -2.99
C GLN A 252 17.10 -7.18 -3.22
N ILE A 253 16.51 -8.37 -3.24
CA ILE A 253 15.07 -8.55 -3.48
C ILE A 253 14.25 -7.97 -2.33
N LEU A 254 14.71 -8.17 -1.09
CA LEU A 254 14.08 -7.56 0.08
C LEU A 254 14.19 -6.02 0.03
N TRP A 255 15.33 -5.47 -0.39
CA TRP A 255 15.47 -4.03 -0.59
C TRP A 255 14.51 -3.48 -1.66
N ILE A 256 14.40 -4.13 -2.81
CA ILE A 256 13.45 -3.74 -3.87
C ILE A 256 12.02 -3.75 -3.31
N THR A 257 11.66 -4.75 -2.52
CA THR A 257 10.34 -4.85 -1.87
C THR A 257 10.10 -3.71 -0.87
N ILE A 258 11.11 -3.34 -0.08
CA ILE A 258 11.05 -2.18 0.84
C ILE A 258 10.83 -0.89 0.06
N VAL A 259 11.57 -0.67 -1.03
CA VAL A 259 11.44 0.53 -1.88
C VAL A 259 10.05 0.59 -2.53
N TYR A 260 9.54 -0.54 -3.01
CA TYR A 260 8.17 -0.65 -3.54
C TYR A 260 7.14 -0.19 -2.51
N PHE A 261 7.18 -0.72 -1.27
CA PHE A 261 6.26 -0.30 -0.21
C PHE A 261 6.39 1.20 0.13
N CYS A 262 7.60 1.75 0.12
CA CYS A 262 7.84 3.17 0.34
C CYS A 262 7.17 4.03 -0.73
N ILE A 263 7.36 3.69 -2.00
CA ILE A 263 6.77 4.41 -3.14
C ILE A 263 5.24 4.31 -3.11
N GLN A 264 4.70 3.09 -2.95
CA GLN A 264 3.26 2.85 -2.88
C GLN A 264 2.63 3.69 -1.77
N THR A 265 3.19 3.64 -0.56
CA THR A 265 2.69 4.37 0.59
C THR A 265 2.79 5.90 0.38
N ALA A 266 3.90 6.40 -0.16
CA ALA A 266 4.08 7.82 -0.45
C ALA A 266 3.09 8.34 -1.50
N ALA A 267 2.88 7.59 -2.58
CA ALA A 267 1.93 7.93 -3.64
C ALA A 267 0.48 8.03 -3.16
N ILE A 268 0.11 7.25 -2.13
CA ILE A 268 -1.24 7.23 -1.56
C ILE A 268 -1.41 8.31 -0.48
N THR A 269 -0.49 8.36 0.47
CA THR A 269 -0.57 9.25 1.65
C THR A 269 -0.19 10.70 1.33
N GLY A 270 0.39 10.94 0.16
CA GLY A 270 0.97 12.21 -0.26
C GLY A 270 2.11 12.70 0.64
N MET A 271 2.75 11.78 1.34
CA MET A 271 3.96 12.06 2.09
C MET A 271 5.18 12.07 1.16
N PRO A 272 6.29 12.74 1.53
CA PRO A 272 7.51 12.69 0.73
C PRO A 272 8.08 11.27 0.65
N SER A 273 8.87 11.02 -0.40
CA SER A 273 9.68 9.80 -0.51
C SER A 273 10.61 9.72 0.70
N LEU A 274 10.68 8.53 1.31
CA LEU A 274 11.58 8.22 2.44
C LEU A 274 13.03 8.03 2.00
N LEU A 275 13.27 7.92 0.69
CA LEU A 275 14.56 7.59 0.09
C LEU A 275 15.21 8.83 -0.53
N SER A 276 16.51 9.04 -0.26
CA SER A 276 17.33 9.94 -1.07
C SER A 276 17.54 9.34 -2.45
N SER A 277 17.84 10.16 -3.45
CA SER A 277 18.22 9.67 -4.78
C SER A 277 19.46 8.77 -4.73
N ASP A 278 20.34 8.98 -3.75
CA ASP A 278 21.56 8.20 -3.54
C ASP A 278 21.30 6.83 -2.89
N ASP A 279 20.17 6.68 -2.20
CA ASP A 279 19.80 5.43 -1.52
C ASP A 279 19.11 4.46 -2.48
N ILE A 280 18.64 4.93 -3.64
CA ILE A 280 18.00 4.09 -4.65
C ILE A 280 19.11 3.35 -5.40
N LEU A 281 19.18 2.03 -5.20
CA LEU A 281 20.10 1.15 -5.92
C LEU A 281 20.06 1.45 -7.42
N GLN A 282 21.19 1.96 -7.95
CA GLN A 282 21.45 1.94 -9.38
C GLN A 282 22.14 0.62 -9.68
N ARG A 283 21.39 -0.32 -10.25
CA ARG A 283 21.95 -1.60 -10.68
C ARG A 283 22.85 -1.39 -11.88
N ASP A 284 24.02 -2.02 -11.86
CA ASP A 284 24.96 -2.06 -13.00
C ASP A 284 24.85 -3.41 -13.72
N LYS A 285 25.29 -3.46 -14.98
CA LYS A 285 25.22 -4.64 -15.87
C LYS A 285 25.87 -5.90 -15.29
N THR A 286 26.89 -5.72 -14.45
CA THR A 286 27.55 -6.83 -13.73
C THR A 286 26.62 -7.46 -12.69
N GLN A 287 25.83 -6.66 -11.97
CA GLN A 287 24.87 -7.15 -10.98
C GLN A 287 23.70 -7.88 -11.65
N ASP A 288 23.25 -7.39 -12.80
CA ASP A 288 22.17 -8.02 -13.57
C ASP A 288 22.54 -9.43 -14.02
N ALA A 289 23.80 -9.66 -14.42
CA ALA A 289 24.29 -11.00 -14.76
C ALA A 289 24.20 -11.97 -13.57
N HIS A 290 24.52 -11.51 -12.35
CA HIS A 290 24.41 -12.32 -11.14
C HIS A 290 22.98 -12.57 -10.66
N LEU A 291 22.01 -11.76 -11.10
CA LEU A 291 20.58 -11.89 -10.77
C LEU A 291 19.77 -12.63 -11.85
N SER A 292 20.35 -12.80 -13.05
CA SER A 292 19.71 -13.39 -14.23
C SER A 292 19.23 -14.85 -14.06
N HIS A 293 19.74 -15.57 -13.06
CA HIS A 293 19.37 -16.96 -12.79
C HIS A 293 18.02 -17.11 -12.06
N ILE A 294 17.40 -16.03 -11.59
CA ILE A 294 16.10 -16.08 -10.89
C ILE A 294 14.99 -15.58 -11.83
N GLU A 295 14.59 -16.41 -12.79
CA GLU A 295 13.57 -16.07 -13.80
C GLU A 295 12.25 -15.55 -13.17
N GLU A 296 11.87 -16.09 -12.01
CA GLU A 296 10.65 -15.71 -11.28
C GLU A 296 10.70 -14.29 -10.71
N LEU A 297 11.89 -13.76 -10.41
CA LEU A 297 12.09 -12.42 -9.86
C LEU A 297 12.39 -11.36 -10.92
N GLY A 298 12.51 -11.76 -12.19
CA GLY A 298 12.76 -10.84 -13.32
C GLY A 298 11.82 -9.62 -13.36
N PRO A 299 10.50 -9.74 -13.12
CA PRO A 299 9.61 -8.56 -13.06
C PRO A 299 9.97 -7.58 -11.95
N TRP A 300 10.42 -8.07 -10.78
CA TRP A 300 10.83 -7.21 -9.66
C TRP A 300 12.13 -6.47 -9.95
N LEU A 301 13.04 -7.12 -10.67
CA LEU A 301 14.23 -6.49 -11.19
C LEU A 301 13.83 -5.38 -12.17
N SER A 302 13.07 -5.67 -13.23
CA SER A 302 12.61 -4.64 -14.19
C SER A 302 11.84 -3.48 -13.52
N LEU A 303 11.04 -3.78 -12.49
CA LEU A 303 10.37 -2.77 -11.69
C LEU A 303 11.36 -1.82 -11.02
N SER A 304 12.44 -2.36 -10.44
CA SER A 304 13.44 -1.56 -9.71
C SER A 304 14.11 -0.49 -10.59
N ASP A 305 14.23 -0.74 -11.90
CA ASP A 305 14.78 0.23 -12.87
C ASP A 305 13.92 1.50 -12.98
N SER A 306 12.64 1.41 -12.59
CA SER A 306 11.72 2.54 -12.59
C SER A 306 11.80 3.40 -11.33
N PHE A 307 12.33 2.88 -10.21
CA PHE A 307 12.32 3.57 -8.92
C PHE A 307 12.99 4.94 -8.93
N PRO A 308 14.18 5.14 -9.56
CA PRO A 308 14.80 6.47 -9.62
C PRO A 308 13.89 7.50 -10.29
N THR A 309 13.24 7.12 -11.39
CA THR A 309 12.32 7.99 -12.13
C THR A 309 11.07 8.29 -11.31
N ILE A 310 10.49 7.28 -10.66
CA ILE A 310 9.29 7.45 -9.82
C ILE A 310 9.58 8.38 -8.63
N CYS A 311 10.69 8.20 -7.93
CA CYS A 311 11.05 9.05 -6.80
C CYS A 311 11.27 10.50 -7.25
N LYS A 312 11.89 10.73 -8.41
CA LYS A 312 12.01 12.08 -9.01
C LYS A 312 10.64 12.68 -9.30
N ILE A 313 9.72 11.91 -9.91
CA ILE A 313 8.35 12.36 -10.18
C ILE A 313 7.64 12.76 -8.88
N ILE A 314 7.63 11.88 -7.87
CA ILE A 314 6.94 12.14 -6.59
C ILE A 314 7.53 13.38 -5.90
N ALA A 315 8.85 13.53 -5.87
CA ALA A 315 9.49 14.72 -5.31
C ALA A 315 9.12 15.99 -6.09
N ARG A 316 9.12 15.91 -7.43
CA ARG A 316 8.83 17.04 -8.31
C ARG A 316 7.39 17.54 -8.21
N VAL A 317 6.41 16.63 -8.17
CA VAL A 317 4.96 16.97 -8.09
C VAL A 317 4.52 17.42 -6.70
N ASN A 318 5.24 17.00 -5.65
CA ASN A 318 4.98 17.40 -4.27
C ASN A 318 5.82 18.63 -3.84
N SER A 319 6.72 19.12 -4.68
CA SER A 319 7.50 20.34 -4.40
C SER A 319 6.59 21.55 -4.21
N SER A 320 6.93 22.41 -3.25
CA SER A 320 6.27 23.70 -3.02
C SER A 320 6.67 24.79 -4.02
N THR A 321 7.57 24.48 -4.97
CA THR A 321 8.00 25.37 -6.05
C THR A 321 6.97 25.42 -7.19
N GLU A 322 7.33 26.08 -8.30
CA GLU A 322 6.52 26.10 -9.52
C GLU A 322 6.13 24.69 -9.97
N LYS A 323 4.90 24.54 -10.46
CA LYS A 323 4.38 23.26 -10.98
C LYS A 323 5.21 22.76 -12.18
N PRO A 324 5.30 21.45 -12.41
CA PRO A 324 5.97 20.93 -13.60
C PRO A 324 5.34 21.47 -14.89
N SER A 325 6.18 21.80 -15.87
CA SER A 325 5.70 22.25 -17.18
C SER A 325 5.01 21.11 -17.90
N TYR A 326 4.22 21.41 -18.95
CA TYR A 326 3.55 20.35 -19.68
C TYR A 326 4.54 19.43 -20.41
N ASP A 327 5.60 20.00 -21.01
CA ASP A 327 6.65 19.22 -21.69
C ASP A 327 7.41 18.30 -20.73
N GLU A 328 7.67 18.76 -19.51
CA GLU A 328 8.27 17.94 -18.45
C GLU A 328 7.38 16.73 -18.11
N ILE A 329 6.06 16.93 -18.03
CA ILE A 329 5.09 15.86 -17.80
C ILE A 329 5.07 14.87 -18.98
N LEU A 330 5.14 15.34 -20.22
CA LEU A 330 5.16 14.47 -21.40
C LEU A 330 6.41 13.59 -21.45
N GLY A 331 7.59 14.16 -21.13
CA GLY A 331 8.85 13.41 -21.04
C GLY A 331 8.77 12.30 -19.99
N HIS A 332 8.35 12.64 -18.77
CA HIS A 332 8.16 11.65 -17.71
C HIS A 332 7.10 10.58 -18.04
N ASN A 333 6.02 10.94 -18.73
CA ASN A 333 5.01 9.97 -19.16
C ASN A 333 5.59 8.96 -20.16
N ALA A 334 6.35 9.42 -21.16
CA ALA A 334 6.98 8.54 -22.14
C ALA A 334 7.96 7.56 -21.47
N ASP A 335 8.82 8.07 -20.57
CA ASP A 335 9.76 7.25 -19.81
C ASP A 335 9.05 6.21 -18.94
N MET A 336 8.03 6.64 -18.18
CA MET A 336 7.30 5.74 -17.30
C MET A 336 6.50 4.69 -18.05
N ARG A 337 5.87 5.02 -19.19
CA ARG A 337 5.15 4.04 -20.00
C ARG A 337 6.09 3.01 -20.63
N ARG A 338 7.30 3.41 -21.03
CA ARG A 338 8.34 2.47 -21.49
C ARG A 338 8.76 1.51 -20.38
N LEU A 339 9.06 2.03 -19.18
CA LEU A 339 9.45 1.22 -18.02
C LEU A 339 8.34 0.27 -17.57
N MET A 340 7.10 0.76 -17.59
CA MET A 340 5.90 -0.03 -17.33
C MET A 340 5.74 -1.16 -18.35
N ALA A 341 5.89 -0.88 -19.65
CA ALA A 341 5.80 -1.90 -20.70
C ALA A 341 6.87 -2.99 -20.50
N THR A 342 8.13 -2.61 -20.31
CA THR A 342 9.22 -3.57 -20.04
C THR A 342 8.92 -4.49 -18.85
N THR A 343 8.43 -3.91 -17.74
CA THR A 343 8.13 -4.68 -16.53
C THR A 343 6.92 -5.60 -16.71
N LEU A 344 5.85 -5.12 -17.35
CA LEU A 344 4.62 -5.89 -17.52
C LEU A 344 4.75 -6.96 -18.60
N GLU A 345 5.49 -6.71 -19.68
CA GLU A 345 5.73 -7.67 -20.76
C GLU A 345 6.74 -8.76 -20.40
N HIS A 346 7.44 -8.62 -19.27
CA HIS A 346 8.36 -9.64 -18.78
C HIS A 346 7.66 -11.01 -18.67
N PRO A 347 8.26 -12.12 -19.16
CA PRO A 347 7.61 -13.44 -19.19
C PRO A 347 7.15 -13.94 -17.81
N GLY A 348 7.85 -13.59 -16.74
CA GLY A 348 7.47 -13.90 -15.34
C GLY A 348 6.35 -13.02 -14.77
N CYS A 349 5.96 -11.93 -15.42
CA CYS A 349 4.94 -10.99 -14.94
C CYS A 349 3.53 -11.49 -15.32
N ARG A 350 2.96 -12.37 -14.50
CA ARG A 350 1.69 -13.05 -14.79
C ARG A 350 0.68 -12.93 -13.65
N GLY A 351 -0.58 -13.21 -13.97
CA GLY A 351 -1.65 -13.36 -12.99
C GLY A 351 -1.76 -12.18 -12.01
N PRO A 352 -1.85 -12.44 -10.69
CA PRO A 352 -1.95 -11.39 -9.68
C PRO A 352 -0.76 -10.40 -9.66
N LEU A 353 0.46 -10.85 -9.97
CA LEU A 353 1.64 -9.97 -10.01
C LEU A 353 1.49 -8.90 -11.09
N ARG A 354 1.04 -9.29 -12.29
CA ARG A 354 0.79 -8.35 -13.39
C ARG A 354 -0.24 -7.29 -13.00
N ALA A 355 -1.34 -7.68 -12.35
CA ALA A 355 -2.37 -6.76 -11.91
C ALA A 355 -1.85 -5.77 -10.85
N VAL A 356 -1.12 -6.27 -9.86
CA VAL A 356 -0.48 -5.46 -8.81
C VAL A 356 0.48 -4.42 -9.40
N LEU A 357 1.36 -4.84 -10.31
CA LEU A 357 2.32 -3.93 -10.92
C LEU A 357 1.66 -2.94 -11.90
N ASP A 358 0.60 -3.34 -12.60
CA ASP A 358 -0.17 -2.45 -13.46
C ASP A 358 -0.87 -1.35 -12.65
N ILE A 359 -1.49 -1.69 -11.51
CA ILE A 359 -2.03 -0.70 -10.56
C ILE A 359 -0.94 0.24 -10.08
N PHE A 360 0.22 -0.29 -9.68
CA PHE A 360 1.35 0.51 -9.21
C PHE A 360 1.79 1.55 -10.24
N PHE A 361 2.05 1.15 -11.49
CA PHE A 361 2.48 2.10 -12.52
C PHE A 361 1.38 3.11 -12.89
N ARG A 362 0.14 2.66 -13.03
CA ARG A 362 -1.00 3.55 -13.33
C ARG A 362 -1.23 4.56 -12.23
N ARG A 363 -1.02 4.18 -10.97
CA ARG A 363 -1.07 5.08 -9.83
C ARG A 363 -0.02 6.19 -9.94
N ILE A 364 1.22 5.85 -10.33
CA ILE A 364 2.28 6.84 -10.56
C ILE A 364 1.94 7.76 -11.74
N LEU A 365 1.41 7.23 -12.85
CA LEU A 365 0.98 8.04 -13.99
C LEU A 365 -0.15 9.00 -13.63
N MET A 366 -1.14 8.56 -12.85
CA MET A 366 -2.18 9.45 -12.31
C MET A 366 -1.59 10.57 -11.45
N VAL A 367 -0.62 10.25 -10.59
CA VAL A 367 0.11 11.21 -9.77
C VAL A 367 0.83 12.25 -10.65
N LEU A 368 1.53 11.79 -11.69
CA LEU A 368 2.26 12.63 -12.64
C LEU A 368 1.32 13.63 -13.33
N HIS A 369 0.24 13.15 -13.95
CA HIS A 369 -0.63 13.98 -14.79
C HIS A 369 -1.56 14.92 -14.02
N ARG A 370 -1.80 14.66 -12.73
CA ARG A 370 -2.82 15.35 -11.92
C ARG A 370 -2.73 16.87 -11.94
N CYS A 371 -1.52 17.43 -12.01
CA CYS A 371 -1.28 18.87 -11.97
C CYS A 371 -1.94 19.64 -13.13
N HIS A 372 -2.15 18.97 -14.26
CA HIS A 372 -2.71 19.51 -15.50
C HIS A 372 -4.01 18.82 -15.93
N ALA A 373 -4.19 17.54 -15.63
CA ALA A 373 -5.29 16.71 -16.13
C ALA A 373 -6.69 17.14 -15.70
N LEU A 374 -6.84 17.59 -14.44
CA LEU A 374 -8.15 17.75 -13.79
C LEU A 374 -8.65 19.20 -13.80
N ARG A 375 -8.19 19.99 -14.78
CA ARG A 375 -8.63 21.39 -14.96
C ARG A 375 -9.73 21.46 -16.01
N PRO A 376 -10.64 22.45 -15.96
CA PRO A 376 -11.72 22.55 -16.93
C PRO A 376 -11.25 22.72 -18.38
N ASN A 377 -10.11 23.40 -18.57
CA ASN A 377 -9.48 23.62 -19.88
C ASN A 377 -8.39 22.58 -20.22
N ALA A 378 -8.23 21.53 -19.42
CA ALA A 378 -7.25 20.47 -19.67
C ALA A 378 -7.45 19.75 -21.01
N PRO A 379 -8.68 19.46 -21.50
CA PRO A 379 -8.88 18.85 -22.80
C PRO A 379 -8.18 19.57 -23.96
N THR A 380 -8.17 20.91 -23.93
CA THR A 380 -7.60 21.73 -25.00
C THR A 380 -6.14 22.06 -24.74
N LEU A 381 -5.77 22.41 -23.50
CA LEU A 381 -4.41 22.87 -23.19
C LEU A 381 -3.45 21.73 -22.88
N HIS A 382 -3.94 20.62 -22.32
CA HIS A 382 -3.13 19.50 -21.85
C HIS A 382 -3.77 18.14 -22.18
N PRO A 383 -4.11 17.86 -23.46
CA PRO A 383 -4.91 16.72 -23.86
C PRO A 383 -4.34 15.38 -23.39
N VAL A 384 -3.03 15.17 -23.52
CA VAL A 384 -2.39 13.92 -23.06
C VAL A 384 -2.56 13.71 -21.56
N SER A 385 -2.44 14.77 -20.75
CA SER A 385 -2.63 14.65 -19.30
C SER A 385 -4.07 14.33 -18.94
N TYR A 386 -5.03 14.97 -19.62
CA TYR A 386 -6.45 14.70 -19.44
C TYR A 386 -6.76 13.22 -19.72
N TRP A 387 -6.37 12.71 -20.90
CA TRP A 387 -6.70 11.36 -21.30
C TRP A 387 -5.89 10.27 -20.59
N ALA A 388 -4.60 10.49 -20.32
CA ALA A 388 -3.79 9.55 -19.55
C ALA A 388 -4.29 9.38 -18.11
N SER A 389 -4.75 10.47 -17.48
CA SER A 389 -5.37 10.43 -16.15
C SER A 389 -6.62 9.57 -16.14
N LEU A 390 -7.52 9.77 -17.12
CA LEU A 390 -8.76 8.99 -17.23
C LEU A 390 -8.46 7.51 -17.57
N GLU A 391 -7.63 7.24 -18.56
CA GLU A 391 -7.21 5.87 -18.93
C GLU A 391 -6.64 5.11 -17.73
N CYS A 392 -5.71 5.72 -17.00
CA CYS A 392 -5.11 5.09 -15.82
C CYS A 392 -6.14 4.85 -14.72
N SER A 393 -7.04 5.81 -14.48
CA SER A 393 -8.11 5.62 -13.49
C SER A 393 -9.06 4.48 -13.86
N LEU A 394 -9.43 4.36 -15.14
CA LEU A 394 -10.36 3.33 -15.60
C LEU A 394 -9.74 1.95 -15.51
N ALA A 395 -8.48 1.80 -15.91
CA ALA A 395 -7.80 0.52 -15.79
C ALA A 395 -7.60 0.08 -14.32
N ILE A 396 -7.37 1.00 -13.39
CA ILE A 396 -7.36 0.67 -11.95
C ILE A 396 -8.76 0.21 -11.48
N LEU A 397 -9.83 0.83 -11.96
CA LEU A 397 -11.21 0.40 -11.64
C LEU A 397 -11.57 -0.96 -12.24
N VAL A 398 -11.04 -1.29 -13.42
CA VAL A 398 -11.15 -2.65 -13.98
C VAL A 398 -10.50 -3.66 -13.05
N HIS A 399 -9.28 -3.41 -12.57
CA HIS A 399 -8.64 -4.30 -11.59
C HIS A 399 -9.42 -4.38 -10.27
N HIS A 400 -10.02 -3.28 -9.81
CA HIS A 400 -10.89 -3.31 -8.64
C HIS A 400 -12.05 -4.30 -8.82
N ARG A 401 -12.68 -4.28 -9.98
CA ARG A 401 -13.74 -5.23 -10.34
C ARG A 401 -13.19 -6.65 -10.40
N ASP A 402 -12.11 -6.89 -11.14
CA ASP A 402 -11.51 -8.21 -11.34
C ASP A 402 -11.08 -8.87 -10.01
N PHE A 403 -10.51 -8.08 -9.08
CA PHE A 403 -10.15 -8.57 -7.74
C PHE A 403 -11.37 -8.95 -6.89
N CYS A 404 -12.55 -8.35 -7.16
CA CYS A 404 -13.76 -8.51 -6.36
C CYS A 404 -14.89 -9.30 -7.05
N GLU A 405 -14.76 -9.63 -8.33
CA GLU A 405 -15.74 -10.40 -9.12
C GLU A 405 -15.95 -11.82 -8.57
N HIS A 406 -14.95 -12.35 -7.85
CA HIS A 406 -14.93 -13.73 -7.38
C HIS A 406 -14.69 -13.84 -5.86
N MET A 407 -15.31 -12.97 -5.05
CA MET A 407 -15.28 -13.11 -3.59
C MET A 407 -15.68 -14.55 -3.19
N GLY A 408 -14.77 -15.29 -2.53
CA GLY A 408 -14.99 -16.69 -2.14
C GLY A 408 -14.44 -17.75 -3.11
N ASN A 409 -13.73 -17.35 -4.18
CA ASN A 409 -12.96 -18.26 -5.03
C ASN A 409 -11.67 -18.72 -4.30
N PRO A 410 -11.23 -19.98 -4.44
CA PRO A 410 -10.00 -20.51 -3.83
C PRO A 410 -8.75 -19.66 -4.05
N ASP A 411 -8.67 -18.87 -5.13
CA ASP A 411 -7.52 -17.99 -5.41
C ASP A 411 -7.39 -16.79 -4.45
N ASN A 412 -8.40 -16.49 -3.61
CA ASN A 412 -8.37 -15.44 -2.57
C ASN A 412 -7.91 -14.04 -3.03
N ARG A 413 -8.05 -13.73 -4.33
CA ARG A 413 -7.52 -12.49 -4.94
C ARG A 413 -8.14 -11.22 -4.36
N ASP A 414 -9.33 -11.31 -3.79
CA ASP A 414 -9.99 -10.21 -3.10
C ASP A 414 -9.16 -9.66 -1.93
N LEU A 415 -8.38 -10.51 -1.25
CA LEU A 415 -7.47 -10.08 -0.19
C LEU A 415 -6.37 -9.18 -0.72
N LEU A 416 -5.82 -9.48 -1.89
CA LEU A 416 -4.83 -8.63 -2.53
C LEU A 416 -5.43 -7.26 -2.87
N GLY A 417 -6.67 -7.24 -3.35
CA GLY A 417 -7.41 -6.00 -3.62
C GLY A 417 -7.54 -5.07 -2.39
N ARG A 418 -7.54 -5.61 -1.16
CA ARG A 418 -7.65 -4.79 0.06
C ARG A 418 -6.50 -3.80 0.24
N MET A 419 -5.30 -4.15 -0.22
CA MET A 419 -4.14 -3.26 -0.16
C MET A 419 -4.25 -2.06 -1.10
N TYR A 420 -5.11 -2.13 -2.11
CA TYR A 420 -5.25 -1.09 -3.13
C TYR A 420 -6.55 -0.31 -2.98
N LYS A 421 -7.26 -0.45 -1.85
CA LYS A 421 -8.50 0.30 -1.58
C LYS A 421 -8.30 1.81 -1.77
N LEU A 422 -7.21 2.39 -1.28
CA LEU A 422 -6.97 3.83 -1.47
C LEU A 422 -6.63 4.20 -2.92
N ASP A 423 -6.04 3.29 -3.69
CA ASP A 423 -5.82 3.46 -5.13
C ASP A 423 -7.15 3.39 -5.90
N PHE A 424 -8.02 2.43 -5.58
CA PHE A 424 -9.36 2.31 -6.15
C PHE A 424 -10.21 3.55 -5.84
N PHE A 425 -10.15 4.05 -4.60
CA PHE A 425 -10.84 5.29 -4.23
C PHE A 425 -10.32 6.48 -5.03
N ALA A 426 -9.01 6.66 -5.13
CA ALA A 426 -8.45 7.76 -5.89
C ALA A 426 -8.74 7.65 -7.39
N ALA A 427 -8.78 6.44 -7.95
CA ALA A 427 -9.21 6.17 -9.32
C ALA A 427 -10.69 6.54 -9.53
N ALA A 428 -11.58 6.11 -8.63
CA ALA A 428 -13.00 6.42 -8.68
C ALA A 428 -13.24 7.94 -8.62
N LEU A 429 -12.58 8.65 -7.70
CA LEU A 429 -12.67 10.11 -7.62
C LEU A 429 -12.11 10.80 -8.88
N THR A 430 -11.08 10.23 -9.51
CA THR A 430 -10.50 10.77 -10.74
C THR A 430 -11.46 10.60 -11.92
N ALA A 431 -11.99 9.40 -12.12
CA ALA A 431 -13.00 9.12 -13.14
C ALA A 431 -14.25 9.99 -12.94
N ALA A 432 -14.70 10.15 -11.69
CA ALA A 432 -15.80 11.05 -11.33
C ALA A 432 -15.54 12.51 -11.74
N ILE A 433 -14.33 13.04 -11.50
CA ILE A 433 -13.99 14.40 -11.93
C ILE A 433 -14.05 14.52 -13.45
N HIS A 434 -13.55 13.53 -14.19
CA HIS A 434 -13.68 13.52 -15.65
C HIS A 434 -15.15 13.49 -16.08
N LEU A 435 -15.99 12.70 -15.40
CA LEU A 435 -17.43 12.66 -15.67
C LEU A 435 -18.14 13.99 -15.34
N LEU A 436 -17.69 14.73 -14.32
CA LEU A 436 -18.25 16.04 -13.96
C LEU A 436 -17.80 17.17 -14.91
N LEU A 437 -16.81 16.93 -15.78
CA LEU A 437 -16.37 17.88 -16.80
C LEU A 437 -17.17 17.69 -18.09
N VAL A 438 -17.22 18.76 -18.91
CA VAL A 438 -17.83 18.73 -20.24
C VAL A 438 -17.07 17.77 -21.15
N ASP A 439 -17.78 17.14 -22.07
CA ASP A 439 -17.20 16.23 -23.05
C ASP A 439 -16.03 16.86 -23.82
N ALA A 440 -15.00 16.04 -24.03
CA ALA A 440 -13.73 16.42 -24.62
C ALA A 440 -13.50 15.64 -25.93
N PRO A 441 -12.88 16.26 -26.96
CA PRO A 441 -12.45 15.51 -28.14
C PRO A 441 -11.33 14.54 -27.77
N LEU A 442 -11.46 13.29 -28.21
CA LEU A 442 -10.48 12.23 -27.94
C LEU A 442 -9.13 12.57 -28.61
N ALA A 443 -8.05 12.52 -27.84
CA ALA A 443 -6.70 12.74 -28.38
C ALA A 443 -6.14 11.45 -29.00
N ASP A 444 -5.25 11.61 -29.97
CA ASP A 444 -4.58 10.50 -30.64
C ASP A 444 -3.82 9.60 -29.63
N GLY A 445 -3.90 8.28 -29.85
CA GLY A 445 -3.23 7.28 -29.03
C GLY A 445 -4.00 6.82 -27.79
N PHE A 446 -5.20 7.35 -27.53
CA PHE A 446 -6.07 6.90 -26.45
C PHE A 446 -7.30 6.16 -26.97
N SER A 447 -7.68 5.09 -26.27
CA SER A 447 -8.93 4.37 -26.48
C SER A 447 -9.75 4.44 -25.20
N ILE A 448 -10.70 5.36 -25.15
CA ILE A 448 -11.53 5.60 -23.97
C ILE A 448 -12.94 5.10 -24.25
N PRO A 449 -13.54 4.29 -23.36
CA PRO A 449 -14.89 3.81 -23.56
C PRO A 449 -15.91 4.96 -23.53
N PRO A 450 -17.12 4.76 -24.08
CA PRO A 450 -18.19 5.75 -24.01
C PRO A 450 -18.47 6.18 -22.58
N ARG A 451 -18.88 7.44 -22.42
CA ARG A 451 -19.22 8.04 -21.12
C ARG A 451 -20.15 7.18 -20.27
N GLN A 452 -21.17 6.57 -20.90
CA GLN A 452 -22.10 5.66 -20.24
C GLN A 452 -21.39 4.44 -19.61
N THR A 453 -20.47 3.82 -20.34
CA THR A 453 -19.68 2.68 -19.83
C THR A 453 -18.75 3.10 -18.69
N ILE A 454 -18.24 4.34 -18.70
CA ILE A 454 -17.45 4.89 -17.58
C ILE A 454 -18.34 5.04 -16.34
N LEU A 455 -19.56 5.56 -16.50
CA LEU A 455 -20.54 5.68 -15.41
C LEU A 455 -20.90 4.31 -14.82
N GLU A 456 -21.24 3.33 -15.66
CA GLU A 456 -21.56 1.95 -15.23
C GLU A 456 -20.39 1.29 -14.48
N THR A 457 -19.14 1.55 -14.94
CA THR A 457 -17.94 1.09 -14.25
C THR A 457 -17.81 1.71 -12.86
N LEU A 458 -18.10 3.01 -12.74
CA LEU A 458 -18.06 3.72 -11.45
C LEU A 458 -19.16 3.26 -10.50
N GLU A 459 -20.38 3.01 -11.01
CA GLU A 459 -21.50 2.43 -10.26
C GLU A 459 -21.12 1.06 -9.70
N THR A 460 -20.66 0.17 -10.57
CA THR A 460 -20.22 -1.19 -10.18
C THR A 460 -19.12 -1.14 -9.12
N CYS A 461 -18.12 -0.26 -9.29
CA CYS A 461 -17.04 -0.11 -8.32
C CYS A 461 -17.52 0.47 -6.99
N THR A 462 -18.53 1.34 -7.02
CA THR A 462 -19.14 1.91 -5.81
C THR A 462 -19.92 0.85 -5.05
N GLU A 463 -20.67 -0.02 -5.73
CA GLU A 463 -21.35 -1.16 -5.12
C GLU A 463 -20.37 -2.15 -4.50
N ILE A 464 -19.29 -2.48 -5.20
CA ILE A 464 -18.21 -3.34 -4.67
C ILE A 464 -17.60 -2.72 -3.41
N TRP A 465 -17.36 -1.41 -3.41
CA TRP A 465 -16.86 -0.70 -2.24
C TRP A 465 -17.84 -0.79 -1.06
N GLY A 466 -19.14 -0.63 -1.32
CA GLY A 466 -20.21 -0.70 -0.32
C GLY A 466 -20.25 -2.00 0.48
N ARG A 467 -19.74 -3.11 -0.07
CA ARG A 467 -19.65 -4.41 0.63
C ARG A 467 -18.82 -4.37 1.91
N ASP A 468 -17.89 -3.40 2.01
CA ASP A 468 -17.01 -3.23 3.17
C ASP A 468 -17.36 -1.98 4.00
N GLU A 469 -18.47 -1.29 3.74
CA GLU A 469 -18.75 0.01 4.38
C GLU A 469 -18.82 -0.07 5.91
N GLU A 470 -19.31 -1.19 6.46
CA GLU A 470 -19.42 -1.41 7.90
C GLU A 470 -18.11 -1.89 8.56
N ARG A 471 -17.07 -2.17 7.78
CA ARG A 471 -15.78 -2.62 8.35
C ARG A 471 -14.97 -1.47 8.94
N SER A 472 -15.15 -0.24 8.48
CA SER A 472 -14.49 0.93 9.06
C SER A 472 -15.21 2.22 8.69
N ILE A 473 -15.15 3.24 9.56
CA ILE A 473 -15.67 4.57 9.24
C ILE A 473 -15.03 5.15 7.95
N CYS A 474 -13.77 4.84 7.65
CA CYS A 474 -13.12 5.26 6.41
C CYS A 474 -13.81 4.70 5.15
N PHE A 475 -14.21 3.42 5.19
CA PHE A 475 -14.93 2.80 4.09
C PHE A 475 -16.35 3.34 3.96
N ARG A 476 -17.05 3.53 5.09
CA ARG A 476 -18.37 4.20 5.11
C ARG A 476 -18.33 5.61 4.52
N ALA A 477 -17.33 6.40 4.90
CA ALA A 477 -17.13 7.75 4.38
C ALA A 477 -16.79 7.75 2.88
N GLY A 478 -15.94 6.82 2.43
CA GLY A 478 -15.62 6.62 1.02
C GLY A 478 -16.85 6.26 0.20
N HIS A 479 -17.64 5.28 0.66
CA HIS A 479 -18.86 4.82 0.00
C HIS A 479 -19.85 5.97 -0.16
N ARG A 480 -20.18 6.66 0.95
CA ARG A 480 -21.07 7.82 0.95
C ARG A 480 -20.62 8.89 -0.05
N SER A 481 -19.32 9.16 -0.12
CA SER A 481 -18.77 10.14 -1.06
C SER A 481 -19.01 9.74 -2.51
N LEU A 482 -18.76 8.47 -2.85
CA LEU A 482 -19.00 7.94 -4.19
C LEU A 482 -20.50 7.92 -4.54
N THR A 483 -21.38 7.56 -3.61
CA THR A 483 -22.84 7.61 -3.81
C THR A 483 -23.35 9.03 -4.06
N GLN A 484 -22.85 10.02 -3.31
CA GLN A 484 -23.18 11.43 -3.56
C GLN A 484 -22.77 11.86 -4.97
N ILE A 485 -21.59 11.43 -5.43
CA ILE A 485 -21.10 11.72 -6.78
C ILE A 485 -21.99 11.10 -7.84
N LEU A 486 -22.37 9.83 -7.71
CA LEU A 486 -23.25 9.15 -8.65
C LEU A 486 -24.64 9.82 -8.73
N SER A 487 -25.16 10.27 -7.59
CA SER A 487 -26.40 11.05 -7.54
C SER A 487 -26.28 12.36 -8.35
N MET A 488 -25.18 13.10 -8.19
CA MET A 488 -24.94 14.32 -8.97
C MET A 488 -24.82 14.03 -10.48
N LEU A 489 -24.11 12.97 -10.86
CA LEU A 489 -23.94 12.57 -12.26
C LEU A 489 -25.28 12.18 -12.91
N SER A 490 -26.12 11.44 -12.18
CA SER A 490 -27.46 11.06 -12.63
C SER A 490 -28.38 12.28 -12.84
N HIS A 491 -28.24 13.33 -12.01
CA HIS A 491 -28.98 14.57 -12.19
C HIS A 491 -28.54 15.34 -13.45
N MET A 492 -27.25 15.35 -13.78
CA MET A 492 -26.73 16.00 -14.99
C MET A 492 -27.23 15.35 -16.28
N ASP A 493 -27.29 14.01 -16.33
CA ASP A 493 -27.78 13.32 -17.52
C ASP A 493 -29.28 13.63 -17.74
N ASN A 494 -30.08 13.67 -16.66
CA ASN A 494 -31.50 14.03 -16.73
C ASN A 494 -31.74 15.48 -17.18
N THR A 495 -30.94 16.45 -16.75
CA THR A 495 -31.08 17.85 -17.19
C THR A 495 -30.66 18.04 -18.65
N SER A 496 -29.63 17.35 -19.11
CA SER A 496 -29.19 17.39 -20.51
C SER A 496 -30.24 16.84 -21.50
N HIS A 497 -31.05 15.86 -21.08
CA HIS A 497 -32.17 15.34 -21.87
C HIS A 497 -33.40 16.26 -21.90
N HIS A 498 -33.55 17.18 -20.94
CA HIS A 498 -34.66 18.14 -20.89
C HIS A 498 -34.37 19.45 -21.65
N GLU A 499 -33.11 19.76 -21.94
CA GLU A 499 -32.71 20.99 -22.65
C GLU A 499 -32.63 20.85 -24.19
N VAL A 500 -32.98 19.68 -24.77
CA VAL A 500 -33.16 19.57 -26.22
C VAL A 500 -34.54 20.11 -26.59
N PRO A 501 -34.67 21.28 -27.25
CA PRO A 501 -35.97 21.72 -27.75
C PRO A 501 -36.37 20.73 -28.83
N ARG A 502 -37.55 20.11 -28.69
CA ARG A 502 -38.20 19.51 -29.86
C ARG A 502 -38.58 20.66 -30.79
N SER A 503 -37.84 20.71 -31.92
CA SER A 503 -38.03 21.50 -33.15
C SER A 503 -38.01 23.02 -33.00
#